data_AF-A0A2K6U926-F1
#
_entry.id   AF-A0A2K6U926-F1
#
_cell.length_a   1.000
_cell.length_b   1.000
_cell.length_c   1.000
_cell.angle_alpha   90.00
_cell.angle_beta   90.00
_cell.angle_gamma   90.00
#
_symmetry.space_group_name_H-M   'P 1'
#
loop_
_entity.id
_entity.type
_entity.pdbx_description
1 polymer ?
#
loop_
_entity_poly.entity_id
_entity_poly.type
_entity_poly.pdbx_seq_one_letter_code
_entity_poly.pdbx_strand_id
1 'polypeptide(L)' 'MNQKDPGVLDRMMKKLDTNSDGQLDFSEFLNLIGGLAMACHDSFLKAVPSQKRT' A
#
# COMPACT_ATOMS: atom_id res chain seq x y z
N MET A 1 4.84 7.00 -14.12
CA MET A 1 3.56 6.34 -13.79
C MET A 1 2.47 7.03 -14.61
N ASN A 2 2.05 6.45 -15.74
CA ASN A 2 0.99 7.04 -16.56
C ASN A 2 -0.36 6.64 -15.95
N GLN A 3 -0.98 7.52 -15.16
CA GLN A 3 -2.24 7.26 -14.43
C GLN A 3 -3.43 6.93 -15.35
N LYS A 4 -3.28 7.12 -16.67
CA LYS A 4 -4.28 6.82 -17.70
C LYS A 4 -4.14 5.43 -18.33
N ASP A 5 -3.19 4.59 -17.89
CA ASP A 5 -3.17 3.19 -18.32
C ASP A 5 -4.36 2.48 -17.64
N PRO A 6 -5.41 2.09 -18.40
CA PRO A 6 -6.61 1.48 -17.83
C PRO A 6 -6.29 0.19 -17.06
N GLY A 7 -5.19 -0.50 -17.41
CA GLY A 7 -4.78 -1.71 -16.70
C GLY A 7 -4.20 -1.45 -15.30
N VAL A 8 -3.84 -0.21 -14.94
CA VAL A 8 -3.35 0.09 -13.59
C VAL A 8 -4.47 -0.06 -12.56
N LEU A 9 -5.68 0.40 -12.90
CA LEU A 9 -6.83 0.30 -12.01
C LEU A 9 -7.21 -1.17 -11.80
N ASP A 10 -7.29 -1.97 -12.87
CA ASP A 10 -7.58 -3.41 -12.80
C ASP A 10 -6.58 -4.18 -11.94
N ARG A 11 -5.28 -3.86 -12.08
CA ARG A 11 -4.22 -4.48 -11.28
C ARG A 11 -4.28 -4.06 -9.82
N MET A 12 -4.69 -2.83 -9.52
CA MET A 12 -4.92 -2.36 -8.15
C MET A 12 -6.15 -3.05 -7.56
N MET A 13 -7.25 -3.09 -8.29
CA MET A 13 -8.49 -3.74 -7.87
C MET A 13 -8.26 -5.21 -7.52
N LYS A 14 -7.63 -5.98 -8.41
CA LYS A 14 -7.27 -7.39 -8.16
C LYS A 14 -6.40 -7.64 -6.94
N LYS A 15 -5.64 -6.64 -6.49
CA LYS A 15 -4.78 -6.76 -5.31
C LYS A 15 -5.49 -6.40 -4.01
N LEU A 16 -6.55 -5.60 -4.09
CA LEU A 16 -7.22 -5.00 -2.94
C LEU A 16 -8.56 -5.65 -2.64
N ASP A 17 -9.29 -6.04 -3.69
CA ASP A 17 -10.55 -6.80 -3.62
C ASP A 17 -10.24 -8.26 -3.24
N THR A 18 -10.12 -8.48 -1.94
CA THR A 18 -9.75 -9.77 -1.35
C THR A 18 -10.91 -10.75 -1.31
N ASN A 19 -12.14 -10.24 -1.29
CA ASN A 19 -13.35 -11.06 -1.32
C ASN A 19 -13.82 -11.36 -2.77
N SER A 20 -13.25 -10.68 -3.76
CA SER A 20 -13.55 -10.81 -5.20
C SER A 20 -15.00 -10.46 -5.55
N ASP A 21 -15.61 -9.51 -4.85
CA ASP A 21 -16.97 -9.02 -5.10
C ASP A 21 -17.03 -7.90 -6.15
N GLY A 22 -15.87 -7.44 -6.63
CA GLY A 22 -15.75 -6.38 -7.63
C GLY A 22 -15.88 -4.96 -7.05
N GLN A 23 -15.89 -4.82 -5.73
CA GLN A 23 -15.95 -3.56 -5.00
C GLN A 23 -14.79 -3.48 -4.00
N LEU A 24 -14.66 -2.33 -3.34
CA LEU A 24 -13.75 -2.17 -2.21
C LEU A 24 -14.55 -1.79 -0.99
N ASP A 25 -14.54 -2.66 0.00
CA ASP A 25 -15.11 -2.35 1.30
C ASP A 25 -14.16 -1.49 2.15
N PHE A 26 -14.66 -1.00 3.28
CA PHE A 26 -13.88 -0.15 4.17
C PHE A 26 -12.65 -0.86 4.76
N SER A 27 -12.74 -2.16 5.01
CA SER A 27 -11.63 -2.97 5.53
C SER A 27 -10.53 -3.12 4.48
N GLU A 28 -10.91 -3.41 3.24
CA GLU A 28 -10.00 -3.54 2.09
C GLU A 28 -9.29 -2.21 1.79
N PHE A 29 -10.01 -1.10 1.89
CA PHE A 29 -9.41 0.24 1.81
C PHE A 29 -8.39 0.48 2.94
N LEU A 30 -8.72 0.12 4.18
CA LEU A 30 -7.80 0.28 5.30
C LEU A 30 -6.55 -0.60 5.17
N ASN A 31 -6.66 -1.79 4.58
CA ASN A 31 -5.52 -2.65 4.29
C ASN A 31 -4.52 -1.98 3.34
N LEU A 32 -4.99 -1.23 2.34
CA LEU A 32 -4.13 -0.40 1.48
C LEU A 32 -3.38 0.66 2.28
N ILE A 33 -4.11 1.43 3.11
CA ILE A 33 -3.52 2.52 3.91
C ILE A 33 -2.54 1.98 4.94
N GLY A 34 -2.87 0.87 5.60
CA GLY A 34 -2.00 0.17 6.53
C GLY A 34 -0.73 -0.33 5.86
N GLY A 35 -0.85 -0.92 4.67
CA GLY A 35 0.29 -1.34 3.85
C GLY A 35 1.22 -0.18 3.48
N LEU A 36 0.65 0.96 3.08
CA LEU A 36 1.42 2.17 2.78
C LEU A 36 2.12 2.73 4.03
N ALA A 37 1.42 2.81 5.16
CA ALA A 37 1.98 3.29 6.42
C ALA A 37 3.15 2.42 6.87
N MET A 38 3.04 1.09 6.78
CA MET A 38 4.14 0.16 7.09
C MET A 38 5.32 0.31 6.13
N ALA A 39 5.07 0.43 4.83
CA ALA A 39 6.13 0.65 3.84
C ALA A 39 6.87 1.98 4.08
N CYS A 40 6.14 3.04 4.44
CA CYS A 40 6.73 4.32 4.84
C CYS A 40 7.55 4.19 6.13
N HIS A 41 7.05 3.47 7.12
CA HIS A 41 7.75 3.23 8.38
C HIS A 41 9.05 2.44 8.17
N ASP A 42 9.01 1.36 7.38
CA ASP A 42 10.19 0.55 7.03
C ASP A 42 11.21 1.37 6.22
N SER A 43 10.74 2.17 5.25
CA SER A 43 11.60 3.07 4.47
C SER A 43 12.28 4.12 5.36
N PHE A 44 11.56 4.67 6.33
CA PHE A 44 12.10 5.61 7.29
C PHE A 44 13.17 4.96 8.18
N LEU A 45 12.90 3.79 8.76
CA LEU A 45 13.88 3.07 9.59
C LEU A 45 15.14 2.68 8.81
N LYS A 46 15.01 2.33 7.52
CA LYS A 46 16.15 2.06 6.65
C LYS A 46 16.96 3.32 6.30
N ALA A 47 16.29 4.47 6.23
CA ALA A 47 16.92 5.75 5.90
C ALA A 47 17.58 6.43 7.11
N VAL A 48 17.17 6.12 8.35
CA VAL A 48 17.84 6.62 9.55
C VAL A 48 19.06 5.75 9.86
N PRO A 49 20.31 6.26 9.75
CA PRO A 49 21.46 5.52 10.24
C PRO A 49 21.30 5.34 11.74
N SER A 50 21.49 4.11 12.24
CA SER A 50 21.39 3.80 13.66
C SER A 50 22.29 4.73 14.48
N GLN A 51 21.72 5.79 15.05
CA GLN A 51 22.38 6.51 16.13
C GLN A 51 22.33 5.56 17.31
N LYS A 52 23.44 4.82 17.50
CA LYS A 52 23.71 4.11 18.75
C LYS A 52 23.58 5.15 19.87
N ARG A 53 22.50 5.04 20.63
CA ARG A 53 22.33 5.75 21.90
C ARG A 53 23.41 5.21 22.83
N THR A 54 24.48 5.98 23.00
CA THR A 54 25.43 5.85 24.12
C THR A 54 24.75 6.20 25.42
#